data_AF-A0A5C6GHL0-F1
#
_entry.id   AF-A0A5C6GHL0-F1
#
_cell.length_a   1.000
_cell.length_b   1.000
_cell.length_c   1.000
_cell.angle_alpha   90.00
_cell.angle_beta   90.00
_cell.angle_gamma   90.00
#
_symmetry.space_group_name_H-M   'P 1'
#
loop_
_entity.id
_entity.type
_entity.pdbx_description
1 polymer ?
#
loop_
_entity_poly.entity_id
_entity_poly.type
_entity_poly.pdbx_seq_one_letter_code
_entity_poly.pdbx_strand_id
1 'polypeptide(L)'
;MVQITDPALQVIVLGSGGGPLESNITAFLVRSVAEKWSKGSVIAVDAGVHLSAITRLIEEAYPSPPPTHLPFTLTTGAFAGLEMPYASVTANAAYVTRSLVDTYLITHPHLDHISGFVVNTAGLPGTRPKKLAALPGTIQAFKSHIFNNVIWPNLSDENNGAGLVTYLRLVEGGSPALGDGEGKGYMEVCDGLLVKTWSVSHGHCIEKHPHRGSASSASTRFGSHDASSQTPRRDLHCHASMPPTARSTGLLSQAAFSTLSSSQLGTNNDQERICVCDSSAFFIRDQSHRREVLIFGDVEPDSISLSPRNLQVWQEAASRIVSGALAAIFIECSYDDSQSNDRLFGHLKPCFLMDELRVLAHEVQVAQKLRNPDSKKRKRPSIDDSINHRRSHQGKQGLGYDDPVSPKTMKPAVPKQAATPEHVDTPHLATPTDELSLQDFGPVDSVMQIRPLEGLKVVIIHVKDRLEDGPQVGTTILQQLQDHEKEMNLGCEFIISKSGTSLYF
;
A
#
# COMPACT_ATOMS: atom_id res chain seq x y z
N MET A 1 29.60 -0.06 -12.40
CA MET A 1 29.15 -1.46 -12.23
C MET A 1 28.75 -1.64 -10.78
N VAL A 2 27.47 -1.49 -10.47
CA VAL A 2 26.92 -1.80 -9.14
C VAL A 2 27.00 -3.31 -8.98
N GLN A 3 27.59 -3.80 -7.89
CA GLN A 3 27.60 -5.23 -7.57
C GLN A 3 26.17 -5.75 -7.61
N ILE A 4 25.94 -6.80 -8.39
CA ILE A 4 24.70 -7.58 -8.31
C ILE A 4 24.72 -8.21 -6.91
N THR A 5 24.02 -7.57 -5.97
CA THR A 5 23.65 -8.22 -4.71
C THR A 5 22.75 -9.39 -5.07
N ASP A 6 23.03 -10.57 -4.54
CA ASP A 6 22.14 -11.71 -4.67
C ASP A 6 20.70 -11.29 -4.31
N PRO A 7 19.68 -11.75 -5.05
CA PRO A 7 18.31 -11.34 -4.80
C PRO A 7 17.85 -11.82 -3.42
N ALA A 8 17.15 -10.95 -2.70
CA ALA A 8 16.62 -11.21 -1.37
C ALA A 8 15.15 -11.65 -1.42
N LEU A 9 14.40 -11.22 -2.43
CA LEU A 9 12.97 -11.54 -2.59
C LEU A 9 12.72 -12.20 -3.95
N GLN A 10 11.80 -13.17 -3.95
CA GLN A 10 11.17 -13.69 -5.17
C GLN A 10 9.67 -13.36 -5.13
N VAL A 11 9.15 -12.80 -6.22
CA VAL A 11 7.72 -12.60 -6.46
C VAL A 11 7.30 -13.44 -7.66
N ILE A 12 6.37 -14.38 -7.47
CA ILE A 12 5.78 -15.19 -8.53
C ILE A 12 4.39 -14.65 -8.85
N VAL A 13 4.15 -14.34 -10.12
CA VAL A 13 2.86 -13.88 -10.61
C VAL A 13 1.99 -15.09 -10.92
N LEU A 14 1.00 -15.39 -10.09
CA LEU A 14 0.02 -16.45 -10.35
C LEU A 14 -1.04 -15.97 -11.34
N GLY A 15 -1.54 -14.75 -11.13
CA GLY A 15 -2.46 -14.06 -12.04
C GLY A 15 -2.15 -12.57 -12.06
N SER A 16 -2.28 -11.95 -13.24
CA SER A 16 -1.93 -10.54 -13.47
C SER A 16 -3.06 -9.70 -14.07
N GLY A 17 -4.21 -10.30 -14.36
CA GLY A 17 -5.36 -9.63 -14.97
C GLY A 17 -6.26 -8.98 -13.94
N GLY A 18 -6.93 -7.91 -14.35
CA GLY A 18 -8.00 -7.26 -13.59
C GLY A 18 -9.41 -7.74 -13.95
N GLY A 19 -9.50 -8.91 -14.61
CA GLY A 19 -10.71 -9.40 -15.24
C GLY A 19 -11.00 -8.80 -16.63
N PRO A 20 -12.12 -9.19 -17.25
CA PRO A 20 -13.17 -10.05 -16.70
C PRO A 20 -12.82 -11.56 -16.69
N LEU A 21 -11.73 -11.99 -17.33
CA LEU A 21 -11.33 -13.40 -17.36
C LEU A 21 -10.82 -13.89 -15.99
N GLU A 22 -11.59 -14.75 -15.34
CA GLU A 22 -11.37 -15.25 -13.98
C GLU A 22 -10.22 -16.25 -13.85
N SER A 23 -9.66 -16.74 -14.95
CA SER A 23 -8.53 -17.68 -14.93
C SER A 23 -7.16 -17.00 -14.77
N ASN A 24 -7.12 -15.65 -14.81
CA ASN A 24 -5.90 -14.86 -14.68
C ASN A 24 -6.04 -13.66 -13.72
N ILE A 25 -7.08 -13.63 -12.88
CA ILE A 25 -7.28 -12.53 -11.90
C ILE A 25 -6.16 -12.47 -10.84
N THR A 26 -5.99 -11.30 -10.26
CA THR A 26 -4.78 -10.92 -9.50
C THR A 26 -4.45 -11.85 -8.34
N ALA A 27 -3.21 -12.35 -8.34
CA ALA A 27 -2.63 -13.14 -7.25
C ALA A 27 -1.11 -13.27 -7.41
N PHE A 28 -0.39 -13.16 -6.29
CA PHE A 28 1.06 -13.30 -6.24
C PHE A 28 1.49 -14.24 -5.10
N LEU A 29 2.62 -14.91 -5.26
CA LEU A 29 3.37 -15.50 -4.15
C LEU A 29 4.64 -14.70 -3.91
N VAL A 30 4.93 -14.38 -2.66
CA VAL A 30 6.17 -13.72 -2.27
C VAL A 30 6.89 -14.58 -1.24
N ARG A 31 8.20 -14.73 -1.41
CA ARG A 31 9.06 -15.41 -0.44
C ARG A 31 10.40 -14.70 -0.27
N SER A 32 11.00 -14.85 0.90
CA SER A 32 12.42 -14.57 1.09
C SER A 32 13.26 -15.64 0.40
N VAL A 33 14.31 -15.23 -0.32
CA VAL A 33 15.27 -16.17 -0.92
C VAL A 33 16.09 -16.87 0.16
N ALA A 34 16.34 -16.20 1.29
CA ALA A 34 17.08 -16.75 2.43
C ALA A 34 16.37 -17.97 3.06
N GLU A 35 15.03 -17.94 3.08
CA GLU A 35 14.19 -19.02 3.61
C GLU A 35 14.04 -20.21 2.65
N LYS A 36 14.61 -20.13 1.45
CA LYS A 36 14.47 -21.14 0.39
C LYS A 36 12.97 -21.45 0.17
N TRP A 37 12.61 -22.73 0.17
CA TRP A 37 11.23 -23.21 0.08
C TRP A 37 10.82 -23.93 1.37
N SER A 38 11.19 -23.36 2.53
CA SER A 38 10.84 -23.92 3.83
C SER A 38 9.32 -23.91 4.08
N LYS A 39 8.87 -24.73 5.03
CA LYS A 39 7.44 -24.84 5.36
C LYS A 39 6.94 -23.52 5.97
N GLY A 40 5.95 -22.89 5.35
CA GLY A 40 5.32 -21.67 5.86
C GLY A 40 6.10 -20.39 5.60
N SER A 41 7.05 -20.37 4.66
CA SER A 41 7.85 -19.18 4.30
C SER A 41 7.33 -18.41 3.09
N VAL A 42 6.14 -18.76 2.58
CA VAL A 42 5.53 -18.09 1.43
C VAL A 42 4.28 -17.34 1.89
N ILE A 43 4.16 -16.08 1.49
CA ILE A 43 2.91 -15.33 1.55
C ILE A 43 2.23 -15.33 0.18
N ALA A 44 0.90 -15.37 0.18
CA ALA A 44 0.09 -15.04 -0.99
C ALA A 44 -0.39 -13.59 -0.86
N VAL A 45 -0.15 -12.75 -1.86
CA VAL A 45 -0.67 -11.37 -1.90
C VAL A 45 -1.82 -11.35 -2.89
N ASP A 46 -3.01 -11.11 -2.36
CA ASP A 46 -4.27 -11.50 -2.96
C ASP A 46 -4.28 -12.98 -3.42
N ALA A 47 -5.45 -13.45 -3.82
CA ALA A 47 -5.66 -14.84 -4.18
C ALA A 47 -6.90 -14.99 -5.08
N GLY A 48 -6.98 -14.16 -6.12
CA GLY A 48 -7.96 -14.30 -7.18
C GLY A 48 -7.89 -15.68 -7.83
N VAL A 49 -6.74 -16.01 -8.41
CA VAL A 49 -6.40 -17.39 -8.78
C VAL A 49 -5.30 -17.94 -7.90
N HIS A 50 -5.37 -19.22 -7.54
CA HIS A 50 -4.36 -19.79 -6.64
C HIS A 50 -4.04 -21.25 -6.97
N LEU A 51 -4.74 -22.25 -6.41
CA LEU A 51 -4.40 -23.66 -6.63
C LEU A 51 -4.42 -24.08 -8.11
N SER A 52 -5.37 -23.56 -8.90
CA SER A 52 -5.45 -23.81 -10.34
C SER A 52 -4.24 -23.25 -11.09
N ALA A 53 -3.85 -22.01 -10.81
CA ALA A 53 -2.68 -21.37 -11.40
C ALA A 53 -1.38 -22.09 -10.98
N ILE A 54 -1.23 -22.44 -9.70
CA ILE A 54 -0.08 -23.21 -9.21
C ILE A 54 0.00 -24.57 -9.94
N THR A 55 -1.13 -25.27 -10.08
CA THR A 55 -1.18 -26.57 -10.78
C THR A 55 -0.72 -26.44 -12.22
N ARG A 56 -1.29 -25.48 -12.97
CA ARG A 56 -0.94 -25.22 -14.36
C ARG A 56 0.54 -24.85 -14.52
N LEU A 57 1.06 -23.95 -13.67
CA LEU A 57 2.46 -23.52 -13.76
C LEU A 57 3.45 -24.64 -13.42
N ILE A 58 3.10 -25.56 -12.52
CA ILE A 58 3.89 -26.77 -12.27
C ILE A 58 3.80 -27.73 -13.46
N GLU A 59 2.62 -27.88 -14.07
CA GLU A 59 2.41 -28.73 -15.24
C GLU A 59 3.24 -28.27 -16.46
N GLU A 60 3.21 -26.97 -16.76
CA GLU A 60 3.99 -26.35 -17.84
C GLU A 60 5.50 -26.54 -17.68
N ALA A 61 5.98 -26.60 -16.43
CA ALA A 61 7.38 -26.83 -16.09
C ALA A 61 7.73 -28.31 -15.83
N TYR A 62 6.74 -29.22 -15.91
CA TYR A 62 6.93 -30.59 -15.46
C TYR A 62 7.86 -31.36 -16.41
N PRO A 63 8.85 -32.13 -15.91
CA PRO A 63 9.76 -32.87 -16.77
C PRO A 63 9.06 -33.91 -17.66
N SER A 64 9.52 -34.01 -18.91
CA SER A 64 9.14 -35.06 -19.85
C SER A 64 10.43 -35.74 -20.38
N PRO A 65 10.67 -37.04 -20.08
CA PRO A 65 9.78 -37.96 -19.35
C PRO A 65 9.67 -37.64 -17.84
N PRO A 66 8.62 -38.16 -17.15
CA PRO A 66 8.43 -37.94 -15.72
C PRO A 66 9.62 -38.43 -14.86
N PRO A 67 9.89 -37.80 -13.70
CA PRO A 67 11.00 -38.17 -12.82
C PRO A 67 10.89 -39.62 -12.31
N THR A 68 12.03 -40.33 -12.27
CA THR A 68 12.10 -41.72 -11.77
C THR A 68 12.41 -41.81 -10.27
N HIS A 69 12.89 -40.73 -9.66
CA HIS A 69 13.23 -40.66 -8.23
C HIS A 69 12.53 -39.47 -7.58
N LEU A 70 12.12 -39.66 -6.31
CA LEU A 70 11.53 -38.63 -5.47
C LEU A 70 12.40 -38.41 -4.22
N PRO A 71 12.46 -37.18 -3.69
CA PRO A 71 11.94 -35.96 -4.33
C PRO A 71 12.78 -35.57 -5.56
N PHE A 72 12.24 -34.73 -6.44
CA PHE A 72 12.98 -34.16 -7.58
C PHE A 72 12.89 -32.63 -7.57
N THR A 73 13.87 -31.92 -8.12
CA THR A 73 13.83 -30.45 -8.18
C THR A 73 13.33 -29.96 -9.53
N LEU A 74 12.36 -29.04 -9.54
CA LEU A 74 11.98 -28.34 -10.78
C LEU A 74 13.15 -27.47 -11.25
N THR A 75 13.50 -27.57 -12.53
CA THR A 75 14.64 -26.82 -13.11
C THR A 75 14.21 -25.58 -13.90
N THR A 76 12.93 -25.49 -14.28
CA THR A 76 12.37 -24.41 -15.10
C THR A 76 11.05 -23.91 -14.50
N GLY A 77 10.52 -22.83 -15.09
CA GLY A 77 9.25 -22.23 -14.70
C GLY A 77 9.32 -21.41 -13.41
N ALA A 78 8.15 -20.92 -12.97
CA ALA A 78 8.04 -20.01 -11.83
C ALA A 78 8.53 -20.63 -10.50
N PHE A 79 8.43 -21.95 -10.39
CA PHE A 79 8.82 -22.74 -9.22
C PHE A 79 10.20 -23.40 -9.39
N ALA A 80 11.04 -22.92 -10.31
CA ALA A 80 12.41 -23.43 -10.46
C ALA A 80 13.17 -23.39 -9.12
N GLY A 81 13.89 -24.47 -8.83
CA GLY A 81 14.59 -24.68 -7.55
C GLY A 81 13.72 -25.25 -6.43
N LEU A 82 12.41 -25.43 -6.63
CA LEU A 82 11.54 -26.10 -5.66
C LEU A 82 11.71 -27.62 -5.75
N GLU A 83 12.01 -28.23 -4.60
CA GLU A 83 12.00 -29.67 -4.43
C GLU A 83 10.56 -30.19 -4.31
N MET A 84 10.19 -31.09 -5.22
CA MET A 84 8.88 -31.68 -5.39
C MET A 84 8.83 -33.08 -4.76
N PRO A 85 8.07 -33.28 -3.67
CA PRO A 85 8.03 -34.55 -2.96
C PRO A 85 7.15 -35.62 -3.63
N TYR A 86 6.29 -35.26 -4.58
CA TYR A 86 5.34 -36.19 -5.20
C TYR A 86 5.57 -36.33 -6.70
N ALA A 87 5.18 -37.48 -7.26
CA ALA A 87 5.22 -37.73 -8.72
C ALA A 87 4.05 -37.10 -9.48
N SER A 88 3.01 -36.61 -8.80
CA SER A 88 1.84 -35.99 -9.42
C SER A 88 1.92 -34.47 -9.32
N VAL A 89 1.65 -33.79 -10.43
CA VAL A 89 1.51 -32.32 -10.51
C VAL A 89 0.52 -31.81 -9.46
N THR A 90 -0.67 -32.41 -9.36
CA THR A 90 -1.73 -31.95 -8.45
C THR A 90 -1.35 -32.13 -6.98
N ALA A 91 -0.62 -33.20 -6.65
CA ALA A 91 -0.10 -33.42 -5.30
C ALA A 91 0.97 -32.39 -4.93
N ASN A 92 1.84 -32.02 -5.87
CA ASN A 92 2.83 -30.96 -5.67
C ASN A 92 2.19 -29.57 -5.56
N ALA A 93 1.16 -29.27 -6.35
CA ALA A 93 0.41 -28.02 -6.22
C ALA A 93 -0.29 -27.91 -4.84
N ALA A 94 -0.84 -29.03 -4.36
CA ALA A 94 -1.37 -29.12 -3.00
C ALA A 94 -0.27 -28.95 -1.95
N TYR A 95 0.93 -29.50 -2.17
CA TYR A 95 2.08 -29.28 -1.28
C TYR A 95 2.44 -27.80 -1.16
N VAL A 96 2.55 -27.06 -2.28
CA VAL A 96 2.81 -25.62 -2.27
C VAL A 96 1.75 -24.89 -1.44
N THR A 97 0.47 -25.10 -1.74
CA THR A 97 -0.63 -24.40 -1.06
C THR A 97 -0.76 -24.77 0.42
N ARG A 98 -0.61 -26.05 0.77
CA ARG A 98 -0.86 -26.55 2.13
C ARG A 98 0.35 -26.40 3.04
N SER A 99 1.56 -26.54 2.52
CA SER A 99 2.79 -26.59 3.32
C SER A 99 3.63 -25.32 3.22
N LEU A 100 3.70 -24.68 2.05
CA LEU A 100 4.60 -23.53 1.85
C LEU A 100 3.89 -22.20 2.09
N VAL A 101 2.68 -22.03 1.56
CA VAL A 101 1.87 -20.82 1.77
C VAL A 101 1.34 -20.80 3.20
N ASP A 102 1.70 -19.77 3.97
CA ASP A 102 1.22 -19.57 5.34
C ASP A 102 0.11 -18.54 5.43
N THR A 103 0.38 -17.37 4.86
CA THR A 103 -0.41 -16.16 5.08
C THR A 103 -0.92 -15.61 3.76
N TYR A 104 -2.20 -15.30 3.74
CA TYR A 104 -2.88 -14.59 2.65
C TYR A 104 -3.03 -13.13 3.05
N LEU A 105 -2.26 -12.26 2.40
CA LEU A 105 -2.35 -10.80 2.52
C LEU A 105 -3.39 -10.31 1.53
N ILE A 106 -4.57 -9.92 2.01
CA ILE A 106 -5.68 -9.49 1.14
C ILE A 106 -5.77 -7.98 1.14
N THR A 107 -5.67 -7.37 -0.04
CA THR A 107 -5.72 -5.92 -0.22
C THR A 107 -7.12 -5.38 0.05
N HIS A 108 -8.13 -6.01 -0.54
CA HIS A 108 -9.54 -5.68 -0.42
C HIS A 108 -10.45 -6.87 -0.78
N PRO A 109 -11.76 -6.85 -0.45
CA PRO A 109 -12.60 -8.04 -0.51
C PRO A 109 -13.32 -8.25 -1.86
N HIS A 110 -12.90 -7.61 -2.95
CA HIS A 110 -13.50 -7.89 -4.26
C HIS A 110 -13.20 -9.33 -4.71
N LEU A 111 -14.15 -9.94 -5.43
CA LEU A 111 -14.13 -11.38 -5.73
C LEU A 111 -12.93 -11.80 -6.57
N ASP A 112 -12.48 -10.95 -7.48
CA ASP A 112 -11.29 -11.13 -8.29
C ASP A 112 -9.98 -11.11 -7.48
N HIS A 113 -10.00 -10.65 -6.23
CA HIS A 113 -8.84 -10.72 -5.32
C HIS A 113 -8.93 -11.87 -4.32
N ILE A 114 -10.09 -12.52 -4.15
CA ILE A 114 -10.31 -13.49 -3.06
C ILE A 114 -10.85 -14.85 -3.48
N SER A 115 -11.41 -14.98 -4.69
CA SER A 115 -12.19 -16.16 -5.09
C SER A 115 -11.40 -17.47 -5.02
N GLY A 116 -10.17 -17.48 -5.52
CA GLY A 116 -9.26 -18.61 -5.45
C GLY A 116 -8.98 -19.05 -4.02
N PHE A 117 -8.65 -18.11 -3.13
CA PHE A 117 -8.48 -18.42 -1.70
C PHE A 117 -9.74 -19.03 -1.10
N VAL A 118 -10.91 -18.40 -1.29
CA VAL A 118 -12.18 -18.88 -0.74
C VAL A 118 -12.47 -20.30 -1.20
N VAL A 119 -12.41 -20.57 -2.51
CA VAL A 119 -12.64 -21.93 -3.04
C VAL A 119 -11.60 -22.92 -2.52
N ASN A 120 -10.33 -22.53 -2.45
CA ASN A 120 -9.25 -23.41 -2.03
C ASN A 120 -9.28 -23.76 -0.54
N THR A 121 -10.01 -23.01 0.29
CA THR A 121 -10.22 -23.38 1.70
C THR A 121 -10.86 -24.76 1.89
N ALA A 122 -11.63 -25.26 0.91
CA ALA A 122 -12.16 -26.63 0.93
C ALA A 122 -11.06 -27.71 0.92
N GLY A 123 -9.87 -27.37 0.43
CA GLY A 123 -8.70 -28.24 0.41
C GLY A 123 -7.79 -28.13 1.63
N LEU A 124 -8.15 -27.36 2.67
CA LEU A 124 -7.35 -27.14 3.88
C LEU A 124 -7.60 -28.09 5.07
N PRO A 125 -8.67 -28.91 5.17
CA PRO A 125 -8.81 -29.85 6.28
C PRO A 125 -7.58 -30.75 6.46
N GLY A 126 -7.11 -30.88 7.71
CA GLY A 126 -5.88 -31.61 8.06
C GLY A 126 -4.58 -30.80 7.91
N THR A 127 -4.65 -29.52 7.57
CA THR A 127 -3.50 -28.60 7.50
C THR A 127 -3.46 -27.65 8.70
N ARG A 128 -2.34 -26.92 8.88
CA ARG A 128 -2.25 -25.82 9.84
C ARG A 128 -3.24 -24.72 9.42
N PRO A 129 -3.96 -24.07 10.37
CA PRO A 129 -4.80 -22.93 10.04
C PRO A 129 -4.03 -21.88 9.24
N LYS A 130 -4.64 -21.38 8.17
CA LYS A 130 -4.05 -20.33 7.33
C LYS A 130 -4.34 -18.96 7.92
N LYS A 131 -3.39 -18.04 7.84
CA LYS A 131 -3.62 -16.66 8.30
C LYS A 131 -4.23 -15.86 7.17
N LEU A 132 -5.32 -15.14 7.43
CA LEU A 132 -5.82 -14.09 6.56
C LEU A 132 -5.46 -12.75 7.18
N ALA A 133 -4.48 -12.08 6.59
CA ALA A 133 -3.95 -10.81 7.04
C ALA A 133 -4.47 -9.66 6.17
N ALA A 134 -5.18 -8.71 6.76
CA ALA A 134 -5.71 -7.56 6.04
C ALA A 134 -6.09 -6.42 7.00
N LEU A 135 -6.42 -5.25 6.45
CA LEU A 135 -7.01 -4.17 7.24
C LEU A 135 -8.37 -4.58 7.83
N PRO A 136 -8.82 -3.94 8.94
CA PRO A 136 -10.04 -4.36 9.63
C PRO A 136 -11.30 -4.34 8.77
N GLY A 137 -11.43 -3.39 7.82
CA GLY A 137 -12.55 -3.32 6.89
C GLY A 137 -12.67 -4.57 6.01
N THR A 138 -11.56 -5.00 5.41
CA THR A 138 -11.49 -6.23 4.60
C THR A 138 -11.86 -7.46 5.43
N ILE A 139 -11.31 -7.61 6.65
CA ILE A 139 -11.67 -8.73 7.54
C ILE A 139 -13.15 -8.70 7.90
N GLN A 140 -13.72 -7.52 8.18
CA GLN A 140 -15.13 -7.39 8.49
C GLN A 140 -16.01 -7.81 7.30
N ALA A 141 -15.61 -7.51 6.07
CA ALA A 141 -16.28 -7.96 4.86
C ALA A 141 -16.26 -9.50 4.74
N PHE A 142 -15.11 -10.15 4.99
CA PHE A 142 -15.03 -11.61 5.02
C PHE A 142 -15.99 -12.22 6.04
N LYS A 143 -16.03 -11.68 7.26
CA LYS A 143 -16.90 -12.16 8.34
C LYS A 143 -18.39 -12.01 8.01
N SER A 144 -18.75 -10.92 7.35
CA SER A 144 -20.16 -10.58 7.11
C SER A 144 -20.70 -11.19 5.81
N HIS A 145 -19.85 -11.32 4.80
CA HIS A 145 -20.28 -11.54 3.42
C HIS A 145 -19.68 -12.77 2.74
N ILE A 146 -18.64 -13.38 3.31
CA ILE A 146 -17.97 -14.55 2.71
C ILE A 146 -18.09 -15.77 3.61
N PHE A 147 -17.43 -15.76 4.77
CA PHE A 147 -17.45 -16.85 5.76
C PHE A 147 -18.66 -16.73 6.68
N ASN A 148 -19.85 -16.74 6.10
CA ASN A 148 -21.13 -16.45 6.77
C ASN A 148 -22.14 -17.62 6.72
N ASN A 149 -21.71 -18.81 6.29
CA ASN A 149 -22.55 -20.00 6.10
C ASN A 149 -23.62 -19.88 4.99
N VAL A 150 -23.56 -18.81 4.19
CA VAL A 150 -24.46 -18.60 3.03
C VAL A 150 -23.64 -18.63 1.74
N ILE A 151 -22.66 -17.75 1.61
CA ILE A 151 -21.76 -17.70 0.44
C ILE A 151 -20.72 -18.81 0.56
N TRP A 152 -20.09 -18.93 1.73
CA TRP A 152 -19.16 -20.00 2.04
C TRP A 152 -19.30 -20.42 3.52
N PRO A 153 -19.02 -21.68 3.88
CA PRO A 153 -18.98 -22.09 5.28
C PRO A 153 -18.10 -21.15 6.11
N ASN A 154 -18.47 -20.89 7.36
CA ASN A 154 -17.60 -20.15 8.27
C ASN A 154 -16.39 -21.03 8.64
N LEU A 155 -15.31 -20.88 7.89
CA LEU A 155 -14.06 -21.62 8.12
C LEU A 155 -13.08 -20.84 8.99
N SER A 156 -13.45 -19.66 9.48
CA SER A 156 -12.63 -18.88 10.40
C SER A 156 -12.61 -19.47 11.81
N ASP A 157 -11.74 -18.97 12.68
CA ASP A 157 -11.73 -19.25 14.12
C ASP A 157 -12.61 -18.29 14.94
N GLU A 158 -13.33 -17.38 14.28
CA GLU A 158 -14.26 -16.43 14.90
C GLU A 158 -15.72 -16.79 14.59
N ASN A 159 -16.67 -16.25 15.37
CA ASN A 159 -18.12 -16.40 15.14
C ASN A 159 -18.59 -17.87 14.95
N ASN A 160 -18.10 -18.79 15.79
CA ASN A 160 -18.37 -20.22 15.74
C ASN A 160 -17.94 -20.91 14.43
N GLY A 161 -16.82 -20.48 13.84
CA GLY A 161 -16.28 -21.09 12.64
C GLY A 161 -15.42 -22.34 12.89
N ALA A 162 -15.04 -23.01 11.81
CA ALA A 162 -14.34 -24.29 11.83
C ALA A 162 -12.84 -24.21 12.18
N GLY A 163 -12.27 -23.01 12.32
CA GLY A 163 -10.88 -22.79 12.74
C GLY A 163 -9.81 -23.14 11.69
N LEU A 164 -10.16 -23.19 10.40
CA LEU A 164 -9.20 -23.40 9.31
C LEU A 164 -8.51 -22.10 8.87
N VAL A 165 -9.09 -20.95 9.21
CA VAL A 165 -8.57 -19.62 8.90
C VAL A 165 -8.52 -18.77 10.16
N THR A 166 -7.38 -18.15 10.44
CA THR A 166 -7.22 -17.19 11.55
C THR A 166 -7.05 -15.79 10.99
N TYR A 167 -7.80 -14.82 11.52
CA TYR A 167 -7.69 -13.42 11.09
C TYR A 167 -6.52 -12.70 11.77
N LEU A 168 -5.61 -12.15 10.97
CA LEU A 168 -4.55 -11.25 11.42
C LEU A 168 -4.89 -9.81 11.01
N ARG A 169 -5.33 -9.00 11.98
CA ARG A 169 -5.73 -7.61 11.72
C ARG A 169 -4.49 -6.71 11.62
N LEU A 170 -4.25 -6.19 10.43
CA LEU A 170 -3.17 -5.23 10.16
C LEU A 170 -3.59 -3.83 10.62
N VAL A 171 -2.59 -3.02 10.94
CA VAL A 171 -2.77 -1.63 11.38
C VAL A 171 -2.16 -0.72 10.31
N GLU A 172 -2.92 0.27 9.87
CA GLU A 172 -2.45 1.29 8.94
C GLU A 172 -1.24 2.05 9.52
N GLY A 173 -0.18 2.20 8.73
CA GLY A 173 1.10 2.75 9.17
C GLY A 173 1.87 1.86 10.14
N GLY A 174 1.35 0.68 10.49
CA GLY A 174 1.94 -0.26 11.43
C GLY A 174 1.77 0.12 12.90
N SER A 175 1.93 -0.88 13.79
CA SER A 175 1.87 -0.62 15.24
C SER A 175 3.11 0.16 15.71
N PRO A 176 2.96 1.30 16.40
CA PRO A 176 4.09 2.04 16.96
C PRO A 176 4.92 1.25 17.99
N ALA A 177 4.35 0.17 18.53
CA ALA A 177 4.98 -0.71 19.51
C ALA A 177 5.84 -1.81 18.87
N LEU A 178 5.82 -1.97 17.54
CA LEU A 178 6.57 -2.99 16.82
C LEU A 178 7.76 -2.37 16.08
N GLY A 179 8.95 -2.91 16.32
CA GLY A 179 10.19 -2.52 15.66
C GLY A 179 10.73 -1.14 16.04
N ASP A 180 11.98 -0.88 15.67
CA ASP A 180 12.68 0.38 15.91
C ASP A 180 13.27 0.95 14.62
N GLY A 181 13.49 2.26 14.58
CA GLY A 181 14.07 2.95 13.42
C GLY A 181 13.33 2.65 12.12
N GLU A 182 14.05 2.18 11.11
CA GLU A 182 13.50 1.78 9.80
C GLU A 182 12.61 0.52 9.85
N GLY A 183 12.65 -0.25 10.94
CA GLY A 183 11.78 -1.40 11.17
C GLY A 183 10.47 -1.07 11.88
N LYS A 184 10.25 0.19 12.26
CA LYS A 184 9.07 0.60 13.02
C LYS A 184 7.78 0.41 12.22
N GLY A 185 6.82 -0.25 12.85
CA GLY A 185 5.50 -0.56 12.29
C GLY A 185 5.45 -1.84 11.46
N TYR A 186 6.57 -2.51 11.21
CA TYR A 186 6.56 -3.80 10.54
C TYR A 186 6.07 -4.92 11.46
N MET A 187 5.27 -5.81 10.92
CA MET A 187 4.78 -7.01 11.58
C MET A 187 5.25 -8.24 10.80
N GLU A 188 5.76 -9.25 11.50
CA GLU A 188 6.09 -10.52 10.87
C GLU A 188 4.79 -11.28 10.53
N VAL A 189 4.63 -11.66 9.27
CA VAL A 189 3.43 -12.33 8.77
C VAL A 189 3.68 -13.80 8.46
N CYS A 190 4.90 -14.15 8.07
CA CYS A 190 5.41 -15.51 7.97
C CYS A 190 6.94 -15.50 8.13
N ASP A 191 7.55 -16.68 8.19
CA ASP A 191 8.99 -16.83 8.43
C ASP A 191 9.81 -16.00 7.42
N GLY A 192 10.64 -15.10 7.92
CA GLY A 192 11.54 -14.25 7.14
C GLY A 192 10.89 -13.06 6.42
N LEU A 193 9.56 -12.87 6.53
CA LEU A 193 8.83 -11.78 5.85
C LEU A 193 8.05 -10.88 6.80
N LEU A 194 8.33 -9.59 6.69
CA LEU A 194 7.75 -8.51 7.46
C LEU A 194 6.84 -7.64 6.57
N VAL A 195 5.73 -7.16 7.09
CA VAL A 195 4.78 -6.31 6.36
C VAL A 195 4.46 -5.03 7.12
N LYS A 196 4.36 -3.93 6.36
CA LYS A 196 3.76 -2.67 6.80
C LYS A 196 2.68 -2.26 5.79
N THR A 197 1.52 -1.82 6.28
CA THR A 197 0.32 -1.63 5.46
C THR A 197 -0.15 -0.19 5.50
N TRP A 198 -0.68 0.29 4.38
CA TRP A 198 -1.39 1.57 4.27
C TRP A 198 -2.73 1.36 3.58
N SER A 199 -3.75 2.15 3.93
CA SER A 199 -5.00 2.16 3.18
C SER A 199 -4.87 3.04 1.94
N VAL A 200 -5.52 2.65 0.86
CA VAL A 200 -5.63 3.43 -0.38
C VAL A 200 -7.08 3.45 -0.84
N SER A 201 -7.43 4.42 -1.69
CA SER A 201 -8.79 4.53 -2.23
C SER A 201 -8.91 3.80 -3.54
N HIS A 202 -10.02 3.10 -3.70
CA HIS A 202 -10.34 2.33 -4.90
C HIS A 202 -11.76 2.69 -5.38
N GLY A 203 -12.01 4.00 -5.55
CA GLY A 203 -13.29 4.53 -6.03
C GLY A 203 -14.34 4.73 -4.93
N HIS A 204 -15.59 4.92 -5.35
CA HIS A 204 -16.71 5.17 -4.45
C HIS A 204 -17.98 4.46 -4.91
N CYS A 205 -18.88 4.23 -3.97
CA CYS A 205 -20.19 3.64 -4.23
C CYS A 205 -21.02 4.58 -5.13
N ILE A 206 -21.74 4.02 -6.11
CA ILE A 206 -22.64 4.78 -6.99
C ILE A 206 -23.81 5.39 -6.19
N GLU A 207 -24.31 4.65 -5.21
CA GLU A 207 -25.36 5.11 -4.31
C GLU A 207 -24.79 5.88 -3.12
N LYS A 208 -25.39 7.02 -2.79
CA LYS A 208 -25.08 7.80 -1.59
C LYS A 208 -25.80 7.19 -0.38
N HIS A 209 -25.05 6.57 0.53
CA HIS A 209 -25.59 6.07 1.80
C HIS A 209 -24.77 6.61 2.98
N PRO A 210 -25.38 6.83 4.16
CA PRO A 210 -24.62 7.11 5.36
C PRO A 210 -23.66 5.95 5.64
N HIS A 211 -22.36 6.27 5.72
CA HIS A 211 -21.23 5.35 5.86
C HIS A 211 -21.56 4.08 6.68
N ARG A 212 -21.53 2.91 6.02
CA ARG A 212 -21.50 1.63 6.70
C ARG A 212 -20.05 1.14 6.82
N GLY A 213 -19.30 1.78 7.73
CA GLY A 213 -18.05 1.24 8.29
C GLY A 213 -16.75 1.57 7.53
N SER A 214 -16.12 2.67 7.94
CA SER A 214 -14.66 2.82 8.12
C SER A 214 -14.49 4.18 8.81
N ALA A 215 -14.70 4.21 10.13
CA ALA A 215 -14.20 5.35 10.90
C ALA A 215 -12.67 5.20 10.87
N SER A 216 -12.02 5.96 9.98
CA SER A 216 -10.58 6.20 10.03
C SER A 216 -10.25 6.50 11.49
N SER A 217 -9.38 5.70 12.10
CA SER A 217 -8.98 5.86 13.50
C SER A 217 -8.01 7.04 13.66
N ALA A 218 -8.31 8.17 13.02
CA ALA A 218 -7.69 9.46 13.25
C ALA A 218 -8.48 10.24 14.31
N SER A 219 -8.56 9.71 15.52
CA SER A 219 -8.89 10.52 16.71
C SER A 219 -8.34 9.85 17.97
N THR A 220 -7.05 10.08 18.24
CA THR A 220 -6.47 9.95 19.57
C THR A 220 -6.87 11.18 20.39
N ARG A 221 -8.13 11.24 20.83
CA ARG A 221 -8.50 12.10 21.97
C ARG A 221 -8.90 11.22 23.14
N PHE A 222 -7.93 10.99 24.00
CA PHE A 222 -8.13 10.57 25.38
C PHE A 222 -9.18 11.48 26.03
N GLY A 223 -10.31 10.89 26.41
CA GLY A 223 -11.30 11.48 27.30
C GLY A 223 -11.42 10.58 28.52
N SER A 224 -10.62 10.88 29.55
CA SER A 224 -10.77 10.32 30.88
C SER A 224 -12.09 10.80 31.48
N HIS A 225 -12.94 9.86 31.88
CA HIS A 225 -13.92 10.10 32.94
C HIS A 225 -14.06 8.83 33.77
N ASP A 226 -13.36 8.83 34.90
CA ASP A 226 -13.72 8.07 36.09
C ASP A 226 -15.06 8.59 36.65
N ALA A 227 -15.94 7.68 37.06
CA ALA A 227 -16.52 7.64 38.41
C ALA A 227 -17.69 6.64 38.50
N SER A 228 -17.41 5.53 39.19
CA SER A 228 -18.25 4.86 40.20
C SER A 228 -19.78 5.06 40.18
N SER A 229 -20.52 3.95 40.17
CA SER A 229 -21.22 3.40 41.35
C SER A 229 -22.55 2.69 40.99
N GLN A 230 -22.86 1.67 41.80
CA GLN A 230 -24.16 1.01 42.02
C GLN A 230 -24.50 -0.24 41.18
N THR A 231 -24.13 -1.39 41.74
CA THR A 231 -25.06 -2.53 41.90
C THR A 231 -25.83 -2.29 43.23
N PRO A 232 -27.07 -2.81 43.47
CA PRO A 232 -27.28 -4.27 43.53
C PRO A 232 -28.69 -4.84 43.22
N ARG A 233 -28.72 -6.18 43.07
CA ARG A 233 -29.74 -7.18 43.52
C ARG A 233 -31.00 -7.43 42.66
N ARG A 234 -31.14 -8.70 42.18
CA ARG A 234 -32.06 -9.80 42.62
C ARG A 234 -33.47 -9.66 41.99
N ASP A 235 -34.11 -10.66 41.39
CA ASP A 235 -34.38 -12.02 41.85
C ASP A 235 -34.70 -13.02 40.71
N LEU A 236 -34.60 -14.31 41.06
CA LEU A 236 -35.08 -15.50 40.35
C LEU A 236 -36.59 -15.42 40.05
N HIS A 237 -37.06 -16.09 38.99
CA HIS A 237 -38.07 -17.15 39.07
C HIS A 237 -38.10 -18.02 37.80
N CYS A 238 -38.22 -19.32 38.04
CA CYS A 238 -38.32 -20.42 37.10
C CYS A 238 -39.80 -20.68 36.77
N HIS A 239 -40.16 -21.10 35.56
CA HIS A 239 -41.13 -22.19 35.35
C HIS A 239 -41.21 -22.63 33.88
N ALA A 240 -41.20 -23.94 33.70
CA ALA A 240 -41.31 -24.69 32.47
C ALA A 240 -42.77 -24.92 32.04
N SER A 241 -43.02 -25.06 30.73
CA SER A 241 -43.96 -26.05 30.16
C SER A 241 -44.02 -25.96 28.62
N MET A 242 -43.62 -27.05 27.95
CA MET A 242 -44.16 -27.52 26.65
C MET A 242 -45.58 -28.11 26.87
N PRO A 243 -46.40 -28.58 25.88
CA PRO A 243 -46.19 -28.88 24.43
C PRO A 243 -47.45 -28.49 23.56
N PRO A 244 -47.87 -29.18 22.46
CA PRO A 244 -47.23 -29.57 21.18
C PRO A 244 -48.03 -29.21 19.88
N THR A 245 -47.46 -29.63 18.73
CA THR A 245 -48.09 -30.14 17.48
C THR A 245 -48.58 -29.21 16.34
N ALA A 246 -47.93 -29.41 15.19
CA ALA A 246 -48.46 -29.86 13.87
C ALA A 246 -48.97 -28.87 12.78
N ARG A 247 -48.34 -29.07 11.60
CA ARG A 247 -48.86 -29.07 10.22
C ARG A 247 -49.14 -27.75 9.47
N SER A 248 -48.20 -27.45 8.57
CA SER A 248 -48.35 -27.13 7.14
C SER A 248 -49.73 -26.73 6.59
N THR A 249 -49.82 -25.55 5.96
CA THR A 249 -50.02 -25.32 4.49
C THR A 249 -50.29 -23.83 4.21
N GLY A 250 -49.76 -23.29 3.09
CA GLY A 250 -50.48 -22.33 2.26
C GLY A 250 -50.14 -20.83 2.33
N LEU A 251 -49.30 -20.38 1.38
CA LEU A 251 -49.40 -19.19 0.49
C LEU A 251 -49.79 -17.78 1.03
N LEU A 252 -48.86 -16.85 0.76
CA LEU A 252 -49.04 -15.44 0.30
C LEU A 252 -49.95 -14.49 1.10
N SER A 253 -49.35 -13.53 1.81
CA SER A 253 -49.71 -12.10 1.72
C SER A 253 -48.76 -11.20 2.52
N GLN A 254 -48.28 -10.16 1.83
CA GLN A 254 -48.00 -8.76 2.20
C GLN A 254 -47.87 -8.30 3.68
N ALA A 255 -47.12 -7.18 3.77
CA ALA A 255 -46.96 -6.20 4.86
C ALA A 255 -45.82 -6.53 5.86
N ALA A 256 -44.69 -5.82 5.82
CA ALA A 256 -44.51 -4.44 6.30
C ALA A 256 -44.86 -4.30 7.78
N PHE A 257 -43.87 -4.53 8.66
CA PHE A 257 -43.86 -4.01 10.02
C PHE A 257 -42.47 -3.51 10.39
N SER A 258 -42.34 -2.19 10.29
CA SER A 258 -41.42 -1.37 11.04
C SER A 258 -41.79 -1.37 12.53
N THR A 259 -40.81 -1.55 13.40
CA THR A 259 -40.82 -1.15 14.81
C THR A 259 -39.39 -0.73 15.16
N LEU A 260 -39.10 0.58 15.03
CA LEU A 260 -39.03 1.55 16.13
C LEU A 260 -37.88 1.28 17.10
N SER A 261 -36.72 1.90 16.83
CA SER A 261 -35.85 2.40 17.89
C SER A 261 -36.01 3.91 17.96
N SER A 262 -36.24 4.37 19.18
CA SER A 262 -36.65 5.71 19.59
C SER A 262 -35.68 6.82 19.16
N SER A 263 -36.27 7.91 18.67
CA SER A 263 -35.64 9.21 18.47
C SER A 263 -35.28 9.86 19.80
N GLN A 264 -33.98 9.99 20.08
CA GLN A 264 -33.48 11.08 20.92
C GLN A 264 -32.99 12.20 19.99
N LEU A 265 -33.64 13.34 20.13
CA LEU A 265 -33.39 14.59 19.43
C LEU A 265 -32.03 15.16 19.87
N GLY A 266 -30.99 14.83 19.12
CA GLY A 266 -29.69 15.50 19.15
C GLY A 266 -29.40 16.02 17.74
N THR A 267 -29.12 17.32 17.63
CA THR A 267 -28.69 17.98 16.39
C THR A 267 -27.38 17.37 15.89
N ASN A 268 -27.46 16.30 15.11
CA ASN A 268 -26.31 15.77 14.39
C ASN A 268 -26.33 16.33 12.98
N ASN A 269 -25.30 17.12 12.70
CA ASN A 269 -24.89 17.51 11.36
C ASN A 269 -24.52 16.23 10.61
N ASP A 270 -25.51 15.56 10.01
CA ASP A 270 -25.32 14.43 9.10
C ASP A 270 -24.62 14.97 7.85
N GLN A 271 -23.31 15.15 7.96
CA GLN A 271 -22.46 15.27 6.78
C GLN A 271 -22.66 13.97 6.00
N GLU A 272 -23.32 14.05 4.85
CA GLU A 272 -23.34 13.01 3.83
C GLU A 272 -21.90 12.58 3.56
N ARG A 273 -21.43 11.52 4.21
CA ARG A 273 -20.07 11.02 3.99
C ARG A 273 -20.10 10.09 2.78
N ILE A 274 -19.24 10.40 1.82
CA ILE A 274 -19.04 9.64 0.60
C ILE A 274 -18.63 8.21 0.96
N CYS A 275 -19.31 7.22 0.40
CA CYS A 275 -19.00 5.80 0.56
C CYS A 275 -17.78 5.48 -0.31
N VAL A 276 -16.59 5.45 0.29
CA VAL A 276 -15.32 5.14 -0.39
C VAL A 276 -15.08 3.63 -0.33
N CYS A 277 -14.66 3.04 -1.44
CA CYS A 277 -14.17 1.67 -1.47
C CYS A 277 -12.71 1.66 -0.99
N ASP A 278 -12.43 0.91 0.07
CA ASP A 278 -11.11 0.79 0.67
C ASP A 278 -10.30 -0.33 0.02
N SER A 279 -9.02 -0.05 -0.25
CA SER A 279 -8.01 -1.03 -0.63
C SER A 279 -6.74 -0.83 0.21
N SER A 280 -5.69 -1.62 -0.06
CA SER A 280 -4.46 -1.59 0.72
C SER A 280 -3.20 -1.60 -0.16
N ALA A 281 -2.14 -1.00 0.35
CA ALA A 281 -0.78 -1.15 -0.16
C ALA A 281 0.12 -1.80 0.90
N PHE A 282 0.92 -2.78 0.49
CA PHE A 282 1.79 -3.57 1.36
C PHE A 282 3.26 -3.32 1.03
N PHE A 283 4.02 -2.79 1.98
CA PHE A 283 5.47 -2.91 1.99
C PHE A 283 5.85 -4.28 2.55
N ILE A 284 6.42 -5.14 1.71
CA ILE A 284 6.85 -6.49 2.07
C ILE A 284 8.38 -6.50 2.12
N ARG A 285 8.94 -6.75 3.30
CA ARG A 285 10.37 -6.69 3.58
C ARG A 285 10.91 -8.08 3.90
N ASP A 286 12.02 -8.45 3.25
CA ASP A 286 12.87 -9.55 3.69
C ASP A 286 13.60 -9.18 4.98
N GLN A 287 13.49 -10.03 6.00
CA GLN A 287 14.09 -9.78 7.31
C GLN A 287 15.62 -9.78 7.27
N SER A 288 16.23 -10.62 6.43
CA SER A 288 17.68 -10.84 6.41
C SER A 288 18.45 -9.67 5.76
N HIS A 289 17.99 -9.20 4.61
CA HIS A 289 18.67 -8.19 3.80
C HIS A 289 18.00 -6.82 3.85
N ARG A 290 16.80 -6.72 4.46
CA ARG A 290 15.96 -5.50 4.52
C ARG A 290 15.54 -4.95 3.16
N ARG A 291 15.66 -5.78 2.11
CA ARG A 291 15.16 -5.48 0.77
C ARG A 291 13.64 -5.58 0.76
N GLU A 292 12.99 -4.71 0.01
CA GLU A 292 11.53 -4.62 -0.01
C GLU A 292 10.94 -4.52 -1.41
N VAL A 293 9.70 -4.96 -1.53
CA VAL A 293 8.79 -4.62 -2.62
C VAL A 293 7.54 -3.94 -2.05
N LEU A 294 6.97 -3.02 -2.80
CA LEU A 294 5.68 -2.40 -2.50
C LEU A 294 4.63 -2.98 -3.44
N ILE A 295 3.58 -3.61 -2.93
CA ILE A 295 2.49 -4.17 -3.73
C ILE A 295 1.19 -3.49 -3.37
N PHE A 296 0.57 -2.83 -4.34
CA PHE A 296 -0.76 -2.25 -4.24
C PHE A 296 -1.83 -3.29 -4.60
N GLY A 297 -2.98 -3.22 -3.94
CA GLY A 297 -4.23 -3.67 -4.55
C GLY A 297 -4.74 -2.64 -5.55
N ASP A 298 -6.01 -2.75 -5.90
CA ASP A 298 -6.63 -1.77 -6.78
C ASP A 298 -6.64 -0.39 -6.13
N VAL A 299 -6.40 0.64 -6.94
CA VAL A 299 -6.16 2.00 -6.46
C VAL A 299 -6.55 3.02 -7.53
N GLU A 300 -7.15 4.12 -7.09
CA GLU A 300 -7.48 5.27 -7.93
C GLU A 300 -6.46 6.41 -7.72
N PRO A 301 -6.30 7.32 -8.68
CA PRO A 301 -5.37 8.43 -8.53
C PRO A 301 -5.91 9.49 -7.57
N ASP A 302 -5.02 10.08 -6.78
CA ASP A 302 -5.38 11.12 -5.79
C ASP A 302 -5.99 12.35 -6.47
N SER A 303 -5.66 12.60 -7.74
CA SER A 303 -6.15 13.75 -8.52
C SER A 303 -7.65 13.71 -8.84
N ILE A 304 -8.28 12.53 -8.80
CA ILE A 304 -9.73 12.37 -9.03
C ILE A 304 -10.46 11.70 -7.86
N SER A 305 -9.72 11.17 -6.87
CA SER A 305 -10.32 10.52 -5.70
C SER A 305 -11.12 11.51 -4.86
N LEU A 306 -12.26 11.06 -4.35
CA LEU A 306 -13.03 11.79 -3.33
C LEU A 306 -12.41 11.69 -1.93
N SER A 307 -11.44 10.79 -1.75
CA SER A 307 -10.69 10.59 -0.51
C SER A 307 -9.23 10.23 -0.84
N PRO A 308 -8.40 11.17 -1.29
CA PRO A 308 -7.02 10.89 -1.69
C PRO A 308 -6.19 10.36 -0.53
N ARG A 309 -5.42 9.29 -0.78
CA ARG A 309 -4.64 8.54 0.22
C ARG A 309 -3.25 8.12 -0.25
N ASN A 310 -2.92 8.27 -1.53
CA ASN A 310 -1.68 7.73 -2.10
C ASN A 310 -0.44 8.49 -1.62
N LEU A 311 -0.54 9.81 -1.38
CA LEU A 311 0.59 10.64 -0.93
C LEU A 311 1.33 10.07 0.30
N GLN A 312 0.62 9.50 1.27
CA GLN A 312 1.24 8.93 2.48
C GLN A 312 2.06 7.68 2.15
N VAL A 313 1.58 6.87 1.20
CA VAL A 313 2.31 5.71 0.68
C VAL A 313 3.56 6.17 -0.06
N TRP A 314 3.47 7.25 -0.85
CA TRP A 314 4.61 7.82 -1.57
C TRP A 314 5.67 8.42 -0.63
N GLN A 315 5.27 9.08 0.45
CA GLN A 315 6.18 9.56 1.48
C GLN A 315 6.96 8.41 2.14
N GLU A 316 6.26 7.32 2.46
CA GLU A 316 6.86 6.12 3.05
C GLU A 316 7.81 5.44 2.05
N ALA A 317 7.42 5.32 0.77
CA ALA A 317 8.23 4.75 -0.30
C ALA A 317 9.48 5.58 -0.62
N ALA A 318 9.35 6.92 -0.64
CA ALA A 318 10.44 7.83 -0.94
C ALA A 318 11.65 7.63 -0.02
N SER A 319 11.42 7.50 1.28
CA SER A 319 12.49 7.23 2.25
C SER A 319 13.25 5.92 1.93
N ARG A 320 12.53 4.88 1.49
CA ARG A 320 13.10 3.57 1.16
C ARG A 320 13.85 3.58 -0.16
N ILE A 321 13.35 4.31 -1.16
CA ILE A 321 14.06 4.53 -2.42
C ILE A 321 15.41 5.21 -2.14
N VAL A 322 15.42 6.26 -1.31
CA VAL A 322 16.66 6.98 -0.95
C VAL A 322 17.64 6.10 -0.17
N SER A 323 17.15 5.19 0.66
CA SER A 323 18.00 4.21 1.36
C SER A 323 18.50 3.06 0.48
N GLY A 324 17.91 2.86 -0.71
CA GLY A 324 18.15 1.70 -1.57
C GLY A 324 17.42 0.42 -1.13
N ALA A 325 16.52 0.49 -0.15
CA ALA A 325 15.78 -0.66 0.37
C ALA A 325 14.62 -1.10 -0.55
N LEU A 326 13.91 -0.16 -1.18
CA LEU A 326 12.78 -0.48 -2.08
C LEU A 326 13.29 -0.86 -3.48
N ALA A 327 13.04 -2.10 -3.88
CA ALA A 327 13.51 -2.65 -5.13
C ALA A 327 12.53 -2.44 -6.30
N ALA A 328 11.23 -2.53 -6.02
CA ALA A 328 10.18 -2.46 -7.02
C ALA A 328 8.84 -2.07 -6.41
N ILE A 329 7.98 -1.52 -7.27
CA ILE A 329 6.57 -1.21 -6.98
C ILE A 329 5.71 -2.03 -7.95
N PHE A 330 4.76 -2.78 -7.40
CA PHE A 330 3.70 -3.45 -8.15
C PHE A 330 2.44 -2.61 -7.99
N ILE A 331 1.95 -2.03 -9.08
CA ILE A 331 0.79 -1.13 -9.06
C ILE A 331 -0.05 -1.35 -10.30
N GLU A 332 -1.36 -1.21 -10.14
CA GLU A 332 -2.28 -1.40 -11.24
C GLU A 332 -2.17 -0.31 -12.31
N CYS A 333 -2.47 -0.70 -13.54
CA CYS A 333 -2.85 0.19 -14.61
C CYS A 333 -3.89 -0.58 -15.42
N SER A 334 -5.14 -0.54 -14.98
CA SER A 334 -6.19 -1.40 -15.53
C SER A 334 -6.55 -1.09 -16.98
N TYR A 335 -6.43 0.18 -17.39
CA TYR A 335 -6.86 0.67 -18.70
C TYR A 335 -5.75 1.43 -19.42
N ASP A 336 -5.83 1.54 -20.75
CA ASP A 336 -5.02 2.48 -21.52
C ASP A 336 -5.63 3.91 -21.54
N ASP A 337 -4.89 4.88 -22.05
CA ASP A 337 -5.27 6.30 -22.03
C ASP A 337 -6.58 6.63 -22.76
N SER A 338 -7.06 5.74 -23.66
CA SER A 338 -8.32 5.96 -24.37
C SER A 338 -9.57 5.76 -23.48
N GLN A 339 -9.41 5.14 -22.31
CA GLN A 339 -10.49 4.98 -21.34
C GLN A 339 -10.92 6.34 -20.76
N SER A 340 -12.23 6.62 -20.78
CA SER A 340 -12.77 7.84 -20.22
C SER A 340 -12.71 7.85 -18.68
N ASN A 341 -12.48 9.03 -18.09
CA ASN A 341 -12.25 9.15 -16.64
C ASN A 341 -13.46 8.71 -15.81
N ASP A 342 -14.69 8.94 -16.30
CA ASP A 342 -15.95 8.54 -15.67
C ASP A 342 -16.16 7.01 -15.64
N ARG A 343 -15.36 6.26 -16.39
CA ARG A 343 -15.41 4.79 -16.49
C ARG A 343 -14.16 4.12 -15.94
N LEU A 344 -13.38 4.82 -15.11
CA LEU A 344 -12.25 4.22 -14.41
C LEU A 344 -12.68 3.40 -13.20
N PHE A 345 -13.84 3.73 -12.59
CA PHE A 345 -14.41 2.98 -11.46
C PHE A 345 -13.40 2.61 -10.36
N GLY A 346 -12.55 3.57 -9.99
CA GLY A 346 -11.55 3.38 -8.94
C GLY A 346 -10.20 2.84 -9.40
N HIS A 347 -9.89 2.87 -10.70
CA HIS A 347 -8.66 2.34 -11.28
C HIS A 347 -7.78 3.38 -11.97
N LEU A 348 -6.54 2.98 -12.30
CA LEU A 348 -5.55 3.80 -13.02
C LEU A 348 -5.52 3.54 -14.54
N LYS A 349 -5.00 4.55 -15.25
CA LYS A 349 -4.54 4.50 -16.65
C LYS A 349 -3.20 5.25 -16.76
N PRO A 350 -2.43 5.14 -17.86
CA PRO A 350 -1.04 5.59 -17.92
C PRO A 350 -0.81 7.03 -17.51
N CYS A 351 -1.60 7.99 -17.98
CA CYS A 351 -1.41 9.39 -17.61
C CYS A 351 -1.52 9.62 -16.09
N PHE A 352 -2.46 8.95 -15.43
CA PHE A 352 -2.65 9.06 -13.98
C PHE A 352 -1.58 8.31 -13.19
N LEU A 353 -1.15 7.13 -13.65
CA LEU A 353 -0.03 6.44 -13.01
C LEU A 353 1.24 7.30 -13.09
N MET A 354 1.48 7.96 -14.22
CA MET A 354 2.63 8.85 -14.39
C MET A 354 2.53 10.11 -13.53
N ASP A 355 1.33 10.63 -13.29
CA ASP A 355 1.10 11.71 -12.33
C ASP A 355 1.45 11.30 -10.89
N GLU A 356 1.02 10.10 -10.46
CA GLU A 356 1.39 9.54 -9.15
C GLU A 356 2.90 9.31 -9.03
N LEU A 357 3.56 8.81 -10.08
CA LEU A 357 5.01 8.66 -10.11
C LEU A 357 5.74 10.01 -10.07
N ARG A 358 5.18 11.07 -10.64
CA ARG A 358 5.72 12.43 -10.51
C ARG A 358 5.65 12.92 -9.05
N VAL A 359 4.56 12.62 -8.34
CA VAL A 359 4.44 12.90 -6.90
C VAL A 359 5.50 12.11 -6.12
N LEU A 360 5.67 10.81 -6.39
CA LEU A 360 6.73 10.01 -5.78
C LEU A 360 8.12 10.58 -6.05
N ALA A 361 8.41 11.00 -7.28
CA ALA A 361 9.68 11.62 -7.65
C ALA A 361 9.95 12.90 -6.83
N HIS A 362 8.92 13.71 -6.61
CA HIS A 362 9.01 14.88 -5.73
C HIS A 362 9.32 14.47 -4.28
N GLU A 363 8.60 13.50 -3.73
CA GLU A 363 8.83 13.04 -2.35
C GLU A 363 10.23 12.42 -2.17
N VAL A 364 10.76 11.73 -3.18
CA VAL A 364 12.15 11.23 -3.18
C VAL A 364 13.14 12.40 -3.09
N GLN A 365 12.96 13.46 -3.87
CA GLN A 365 13.82 14.64 -3.79
C GLN A 365 13.73 15.34 -2.43
N VAL A 366 12.54 15.39 -1.82
CA VAL A 366 12.35 15.92 -0.45
C VAL A 366 13.11 15.06 0.55
N ALA A 367 12.97 13.74 0.51
CA ALA A 367 13.66 12.80 1.39
C ALA A 367 15.19 12.88 1.25
N GLN A 368 15.72 13.02 0.02
CA GLN A 368 17.15 13.23 -0.23
C GLN A 368 17.67 14.52 0.44
N LYS A 369 16.92 15.62 0.35
CA LYS A 369 17.29 16.92 0.97
C LYS A 369 17.29 16.83 2.50
N LEU A 370 16.33 16.11 3.09
CA LEU A 370 16.26 15.91 4.54
C LEU A 370 17.43 15.08 5.07
N ARG A 371 17.94 14.13 4.27
CA ARG A 371 19.11 13.31 4.62
C ARG A 371 20.44 14.07 4.50
N ASN A 372 20.52 15.08 3.63
CA ASN A 372 21.73 15.89 3.37
C ASN A 372 21.53 17.41 3.64
N PRO A 373 21.26 17.84 4.89
CA PRO A 373 20.96 19.24 5.22
C PRO A 373 22.15 20.21 5.02
N ASP A 374 23.39 19.70 4.99
CA ASP A 374 24.60 20.54 4.96
C ASP A 374 24.96 21.13 3.58
N SER A 375 24.26 20.71 2.51
CA SER A 375 24.48 21.23 1.15
C SER A 375 24.09 22.71 0.97
N LYS A 376 23.28 23.28 1.88
CA LYS A 376 22.82 24.68 1.82
C LYS A 376 23.64 25.67 2.66
N LYS A 377 24.51 25.22 3.57
CA LYS A 377 25.28 26.14 4.44
C LYS A 377 26.55 26.72 3.78
N ARG A 378 26.90 26.30 2.57
CA ARG A 378 28.14 26.72 1.89
C ARG A 378 27.91 27.61 0.66
N LYS A 379 27.02 28.61 0.76
CA LYS A 379 26.99 29.79 -0.13
C LYS A 379 26.58 31.03 0.67
N ARG A 380 27.49 31.53 1.52
CA ARG A 380 27.57 32.97 1.79
C ARG A 380 28.73 33.51 0.97
N PRO A 381 28.55 34.56 0.15
CA PRO A 381 29.69 35.22 -0.47
C PRO A 381 30.46 35.92 0.65
N SER A 382 31.71 35.51 0.85
CA SER A 382 32.67 36.28 1.64
C SER A 382 32.94 37.56 0.88
N ILE A 383 32.42 38.69 1.38
CA ILE A 383 32.88 40.00 0.97
C ILE A 383 34.33 40.11 1.47
N ASP A 384 35.20 40.32 0.49
CA ASP A 384 36.63 40.58 0.63
C ASP A 384 36.82 41.95 1.28
N ASP A 385 37.53 41.98 2.41
CA ASP A 385 38.05 43.22 2.98
C ASP A 385 39.50 42.99 3.46
N SER A 386 40.40 43.14 2.51
CA SER A 386 41.59 43.98 2.54
C SER A 386 42.55 43.98 3.77
N ILE A 387 43.81 43.60 3.46
CA ILE A 387 45.09 44.20 3.90
C ILE A 387 45.78 43.70 5.20
N ASN A 388 46.91 43.01 4.95
CA ASN A 388 48.22 43.00 5.66
C ASN A 388 48.31 43.49 7.12
N HIS A 389 48.78 42.62 8.01
CA HIS A 389 50.01 42.87 8.77
C HIS A 389 50.65 41.57 9.29
N ARG A 390 51.93 41.37 8.94
CA ARG A 390 52.86 40.44 9.60
C ARG A 390 53.12 40.90 11.04
N ARG A 391 53.11 39.99 12.03
CA ARG A 391 54.23 39.82 12.98
C ARG A 391 54.07 38.60 13.91
N SER A 392 55.25 38.14 14.32
CA SER A 392 55.62 36.94 15.07
C SER A 392 55.22 36.92 16.57
N HIS A 393 55.24 35.70 17.10
CA HIS A 393 55.64 35.26 18.47
C HIS A 393 54.60 34.92 19.55
N GLN A 394 54.69 33.64 19.96
CA GLN A 394 54.77 33.08 21.32
C GLN A 394 53.61 33.29 22.32
N GLY A 395 52.92 32.18 22.61
CA GLY A 395 53.09 31.44 23.89
C GLY A 395 52.26 31.83 25.12
N LYS A 396 51.84 30.76 25.83
CA LYS A 396 51.29 30.65 27.20
C LYS A 396 49.76 30.80 27.35
N GLN A 397 49.08 29.69 27.73
CA GLN A 397 48.60 29.34 29.08
C GLN A 397 47.59 30.39 29.58
N GLY A 398 46.30 30.10 29.80
CA GLY A 398 45.70 28.98 30.53
C GLY A 398 44.93 29.57 31.73
N LEU A 399 43.87 28.87 32.19
CA LEU A 399 42.94 29.19 33.31
C LEU A 399 41.80 30.16 32.91
N GLY A 400 40.54 30.00 33.30
CA GLY A 400 39.82 29.09 34.22
C GLY A 400 38.32 29.42 34.04
N TYR A 401 37.44 28.41 34.03
CA TYR A 401 36.51 28.06 35.11
C TYR A 401 35.29 29.00 35.31
N ASP A 402 34.12 28.36 35.15
CA ASP A 402 32.80 28.53 35.78
C ASP A 402 31.83 29.68 35.45
N ASP A 403 30.85 29.37 34.59
CA ASP A 403 29.43 29.06 34.89
C ASP A 403 28.52 30.05 35.69
N PRO A 404 27.18 29.92 35.61
CA PRO A 404 26.32 31.00 35.10
C PRO A 404 25.19 31.42 36.06
N VAL A 405 24.57 32.58 35.86
CA VAL A 405 23.27 32.89 36.50
C VAL A 405 22.36 33.73 35.59
N SER A 406 21.16 33.21 35.39
CA SER A 406 19.96 33.83 34.80
C SER A 406 18.96 34.16 35.93
N PRO A 407 17.71 34.61 35.71
CA PRO A 407 17.18 35.86 35.16
C PRO A 407 16.19 36.55 36.14
N LYS A 408 15.65 37.74 35.80
CA LYS A 408 14.34 38.29 36.27
C LYS A 408 13.99 39.56 35.45
N THR A 409 13.00 39.59 34.55
CA THR A 409 11.51 39.67 34.62
C THR A 409 10.91 41.03 35.03
N MET A 410 9.93 41.49 34.20
CA MET A 410 8.79 42.42 34.45
C MET A 410 9.04 43.95 34.31
N LYS A 411 8.17 44.83 33.76
CA LYS A 411 6.82 44.81 33.13
C LYS A 411 6.50 46.26 32.56
N PRO A 412 5.32 46.57 31.97
CA PRO A 412 5.11 47.52 30.85
C PRO A 412 4.25 48.79 31.15
N ALA A 413 4.08 49.69 30.17
CA ALA A 413 2.83 50.47 29.87
C ALA A 413 2.96 51.27 28.53
N VAL A 414 2.15 51.07 27.46
CA VAL A 414 0.84 51.63 26.97
C VAL A 414 0.80 53.16 26.61
N PRO A 415 -0.18 53.69 25.82
CA PRO A 415 -0.15 53.96 24.36
C PRO A 415 -0.44 55.44 23.97
N LYS A 416 -0.35 55.83 22.68
CA LYS A 416 -1.09 57.01 22.13
C LYS A 416 -1.48 56.85 20.64
N GLN A 417 -2.69 57.31 20.33
CA GLN A 417 -3.40 57.29 19.04
C GLN A 417 -3.17 58.56 18.19
N ALA A 418 -3.21 58.35 16.86
CA ALA A 418 -3.84 59.09 15.74
C ALA A 418 -3.82 60.64 15.64
N ALA A 419 -3.36 61.14 14.48
CA ALA A 419 -4.03 62.14 13.62
C ALA A 419 -3.36 62.22 12.21
N THR A 420 -4.18 62.31 11.17
CA THR A 420 -3.90 62.73 9.75
C THR A 420 -4.53 64.13 9.52
N PRO A 421 -4.52 64.78 8.33
CA PRO A 421 -3.87 64.52 7.03
C PRO A 421 -3.14 65.77 6.42
N GLU A 422 -2.45 65.65 5.27
CA GLU A 422 -2.54 66.58 4.11
C GLU A 422 -1.63 66.21 2.91
N HIS A 423 -2.21 66.36 1.71
CA HIS A 423 -1.75 66.58 0.31
C HIS A 423 -0.35 66.12 -0.20
N VAL A 424 -0.28 65.19 -1.18
CA VAL A 424 -0.25 65.31 -2.68
C VAL A 424 1.04 65.91 -3.25
N ASP A 425 1.81 65.10 -3.98
CA ASP A 425 2.25 65.39 -5.36
C ASP A 425 2.92 64.17 -6.03
N THR A 426 2.40 63.80 -7.19
CA THR A 426 3.01 62.91 -8.21
C THR A 426 3.63 63.76 -9.31
N PRO A 427 4.64 63.25 -10.04
CA PRO A 427 4.54 63.36 -11.49
C PRO A 427 4.93 62.11 -12.29
N HIS A 428 4.22 62.05 -13.41
CA HIS A 428 4.18 61.21 -14.59
C HIS A 428 5.45 60.61 -15.21
N LEU A 429 5.16 59.46 -15.85
CA LEU A 429 5.77 58.76 -16.98
C LEU A 429 6.76 59.54 -17.88
N ALA A 430 7.86 58.86 -18.20
CA ALA A 430 8.44 58.85 -19.54
C ALA A 430 9.04 57.46 -19.84
N THR A 431 8.52 56.80 -20.85
CA THR A 431 9.13 55.64 -21.55
C THR A 431 10.28 56.11 -22.43
N PRO A 432 11.37 55.34 -22.49
CA PRO A 432 12.14 55.18 -23.71
C PRO A 432 12.17 53.72 -24.15
N THR A 433 11.77 53.50 -25.39
CA THR A 433 12.00 52.30 -26.19
C THR A 433 13.50 52.19 -26.45
N ASP A 434 14.13 51.11 -25.99
CA ASP A 434 15.47 50.72 -26.46
C ASP A 434 15.42 49.25 -26.90
N GLU A 435 15.62 49.07 -28.21
CA GLU A 435 15.85 47.80 -28.87
C GLU A 435 17.17 47.21 -28.36
N LEU A 436 17.10 46.12 -27.59
CA LEU A 436 18.28 45.32 -27.25
C LEU A 436 18.30 44.05 -28.10
N SER A 437 19.28 44.05 -28.99
CA SER A 437 19.74 42.97 -29.84
C SER A 437 19.94 41.65 -29.08
N LEU A 438 19.47 40.56 -29.70
CA LEU A 438 19.83 39.18 -29.42
C LEU A 438 21.36 39.00 -29.49
N GLN A 439 22.00 38.76 -28.34
CA GLN A 439 23.36 38.23 -28.27
C GLN A 439 23.41 37.07 -27.28
N ASP A 440 23.71 35.89 -27.84
CA ASP A 440 24.41 34.75 -27.28
C ASP A 440 24.09 34.35 -25.82
N PHE A 441 23.11 33.45 -25.71
CA PHE A 441 23.14 32.44 -24.64
C PHE A 441 24.36 31.53 -24.90
N GLY A 442 25.45 31.77 -24.17
CA GLY A 442 26.54 30.80 -24.01
C GLY A 442 26.00 29.45 -23.52
N PRO A 443 26.74 28.34 -23.72
CA PRO A 443 26.23 27.01 -23.46
C PRO A 443 25.80 26.92 -22.00
N VAL A 444 24.50 26.73 -21.81
CA VAL A 444 23.91 26.36 -20.52
C VAL A 444 24.69 25.13 -20.07
N ASP A 445 25.42 25.26 -18.96
CA ASP A 445 25.98 24.12 -18.24
C ASP A 445 24.91 23.04 -18.23
N SER A 446 25.23 21.89 -18.83
CA SER A 446 24.36 20.72 -18.86
C SER A 446 24.13 20.28 -17.41
N VAL A 447 23.12 20.88 -16.77
CA VAL A 447 22.57 20.40 -15.51
C VAL A 447 22.19 18.95 -15.82
N MET A 448 22.98 18.00 -15.31
CA MET A 448 22.67 16.59 -15.43
C MET A 448 21.20 16.44 -15.06
N GLN A 449 20.36 16.05 -16.03
CA GLN A 449 18.93 15.92 -15.78
C GLN A 449 18.77 14.88 -14.68
N ILE A 450 18.38 15.34 -13.49
CA ILE A 450 18.22 14.48 -12.32
C ILE A 450 16.99 13.61 -12.61
N ARG A 451 17.20 12.30 -12.73
CA ARG A 451 16.15 11.29 -12.88
C ARG A 451 15.86 10.71 -11.49
N PRO A 452 14.87 11.23 -10.73
CA PRO A 452 14.77 10.96 -9.30
C PRO A 452 14.41 9.51 -8.97
N LEU A 453 13.83 8.79 -9.93
CA LEU A 453 13.39 7.40 -9.83
C LEU A 453 14.27 6.46 -10.65
N GLU A 454 15.49 6.87 -11.02
CA GLU A 454 16.39 6.05 -11.82
C GLU A 454 16.65 4.67 -11.20
N GLY A 455 16.35 3.63 -11.98
CA GLY A 455 16.53 2.23 -11.57
C GLY A 455 15.37 1.66 -10.76
N LEU A 456 14.31 2.43 -10.48
CA LEU A 456 13.09 1.93 -9.87
C LEU A 456 12.29 1.11 -10.88
N LYS A 457 12.01 -0.15 -10.54
CA LYS A 457 11.16 -1.02 -11.35
C LYS A 457 9.70 -0.83 -10.96
N VAL A 458 8.85 -0.51 -11.94
CA VAL A 458 7.40 -0.39 -11.80
C VAL A 458 6.77 -1.55 -12.56
N VAL A 459 6.29 -2.54 -11.82
CA VAL A 459 5.63 -3.72 -12.36
C VAL A 459 4.13 -3.45 -12.46
N ILE A 460 3.63 -3.41 -13.69
CA ILE A 460 2.23 -3.17 -13.98
C ILE A 460 1.44 -4.46 -13.79
N ILE A 461 0.43 -4.39 -12.93
CA ILE A 461 -0.48 -5.48 -12.60
C ILE A 461 -1.93 -5.11 -12.94
N HIS A 462 -2.84 -6.06 -12.78
CA HIS A 462 -4.28 -5.85 -12.83
C HIS A 462 -4.79 -5.23 -14.17
N VAL A 463 -4.13 -5.54 -15.29
CA VAL A 463 -4.58 -5.05 -16.61
C VAL A 463 -5.92 -5.70 -16.97
N LYS A 464 -6.92 -4.91 -17.36
CA LYS A 464 -8.23 -5.42 -17.79
C LYS A 464 -8.23 -5.74 -19.27
N ASP A 465 -8.76 -6.91 -19.61
CA ASP A 465 -8.88 -7.34 -21.00
C ASP A 465 -10.09 -6.69 -21.65
N ARG A 466 -9.97 -6.34 -22.94
CA ARG A 466 -11.08 -5.84 -23.77
C ARG A 466 -11.91 -6.98 -24.36
N LEU A 467 -11.35 -8.19 -24.46
CA LEU A 467 -11.95 -9.33 -25.17
C LEU A 467 -12.26 -9.03 -26.64
N GLU A 468 -11.43 -8.21 -27.28
CA GLU A 468 -11.55 -7.76 -28.66
C GLU A 468 -10.28 -8.08 -29.44
N ASP A 469 -10.40 -8.19 -30.77
CA ASP A 469 -9.24 -8.29 -31.67
C ASP A 469 -8.38 -7.02 -31.60
N GLY A 470 -7.06 -7.16 -31.65
CA GLY A 470 -6.14 -6.02 -31.67
C GLY A 470 -4.88 -6.24 -30.86
N PRO A 471 -4.10 -5.17 -30.60
CA PRO A 471 -2.96 -5.26 -29.71
C PRO A 471 -3.44 -5.58 -28.29
N GLN A 472 -2.69 -6.44 -27.59
CA GLN A 472 -2.95 -6.71 -26.17
C GLN A 472 -2.89 -5.39 -25.38
N VAL A 473 -3.88 -5.14 -24.53
CA VAL A 473 -4.01 -3.90 -23.73
C VAL A 473 -2.72 -3.58 -22.97
N GLY A 474 -2.10 -4.59 -22.36
CA GLY A 474 -0.83 -4.42 -21.64
C GLY A 474 0.30 -3.88 -22.52
N THR A 475 0.37 -4.25 -23.80
CA THR A 475 1.36 -3.70 -24.75
C THR A 475 1.09 -2.24 -25.05
N THR A 476 -0.18 -1.86 -25.23
CA THR A 476 -0.59 -0.46 -25.43
C THR A 476 -0.27 0.39 -24.21
N ILE A 477 -0.59 -0.10 -23.01
CA ILE A 477 -0.26 0.55 -21.73
C ILE A 477 1.24 0.75 -21.60
N LEU A 478 2.05 -0.29 -21.88
CA LEU A 478 3.50 -0.18 -21.80
C LEU A 478 4.05 0.89 -22.72
N GLN A 479 3.55 0.94 -23.96
CA GLN A 479 3.96 1.95 -24.94
C GLN A 479 3.62 3.36 -24.43
N GLN A 480 2.40 3.57 -23.95
CA GLN A 480 1.96 4.86 -23.41
C GLN A 480 2.79 5.30 -22.20
N LEU A 481 3.04 4.40 -21.25
CA LEU A 481 3.90 4.68 -20.09
C LEU A 481 5.32 5.07 -20.52
N GLN A 482 5.88 4.39 -21.52
CA GLN A 482 7.20 4.72 -22.06
C GLN A 482 7.21 6.08 -22.76
N ASP A 483 6.13 6.48 -23.43
CA ASP A 483 6.03 7.78 -24.08
C ASP A 483 5.90 8.90 -23.05
N HIS A 484 5.05 8.74 -22.04
CA HIS A 484 4.98 9.66 -20.89
C HIS A 484 6.32 9.76 -20.14
N GLU A 485 7.04 8.66 -19.96
CA GLU A 485 8.36 8.67 -19.30
C GLU A 485 9.43 9.40 -20.13
N LYS A 486 9.39 9.37 -21.46
CA LYS A 486 10.28 10.19 -22.28
C LYS A 486 10.05 11.68 -22.07
N GLU A 487 8.80 12.08 -21.85
CA GLU A 487 8.43 13.48 -21.61
C GLU A 487 8.76 13.92 -20.19
N MET A 488 8.46 13.09 -19.19
CA MET A 488 8.65 13.42 -17.77
C MET A 488 10.05 13.14 -17.26
N ASN A 489 10.78 12.23 -17.91
CA ASN A 489 12.15 11.83 -17.62
C ASN A 489 12.41 11.49 -16.13
N LEU A 490 11.54 10.66 -15.53
CA LEU A 490 11.61 10.37 -14.10
C LEU A 490 12.69 9.34 -13.74
N GLY A 491 13.00 8.40 -14.63
CA GLY A 491 13.95 7.31 -14.39
C GLY A 491 13.36 5.91 -14.33
N CYS A 492 12.04 5.74 -14.51
CA CYS A 492 11.35 4.48 -14.22
C CYS A 492 11.61 3.39 -15.28
N GLU A 493 11.68 2.14 -14.83
CA GLU A 493 11.67 0.94 -15.69
C GLU A 493 10.31 0.23 -15.56
N PHE A 494 9.53 0.18 -16.65
CA PHE A 494 8.20 -0.45 -16.64
C PHE A 494 8.25 -1.91 -17.10
N ILE A 495 7.55 -2.78 -16.36
CA ILE A 495 7.45 -4.21 -16.65
C ILE A 495 5.96 -4.60 -16.63
N ILE A 496 5.42 -5.12 -17.73
CA ILE A 496 4.07 -5.71 -17.72
C ILE A 496 4.13 -7.10 -17.10
N SER A 497 3.42 -7.32 -16.00
CA SER A 497 3.35 -8.64 -15.36
C SER A 497 2.54 -9.64 -16.19
N LYS A 498 2.97 -10.90 -16.17
CA LYS A 498 2.30 -12.02 -16.83
C LYS A 498 2.28 -13.22 -15.90
N SER A 499 1.17 -13.96 -15.88
CA SER A 499 1.11 -15.24 -15.15
C SER A 499 2.28 -16.15 -15.52
N GLY A 500 2.88 -16.77 -14.50
CA GLY A 500 4.08 -17.61 -14.63
C GLY A 500 5.40 -16.85 -14.61
N THR A 501 5.39 -15.52 -14.56
CA THR A 501 6.61 -14.73 -14.38
C THR A 501 7.12 -14.87 -12.95
N SER A 502 8.43 -15.11 -12.82
CA SER A 502 9.15 -15.08 -11.54
C SER A 502 10.14 -13.92 -11.53
N LEU A 503 9.94 -12.96 -10.64
CA LEU A 503 10.77 -11.76 -10.49
C LEU A 503 11.63 -11.88 -9.23
N TYR A 504 12.89 -11.43 -9.32
CA TYR A 504 13.87 -11.49 -8.25
C TYR A 504 14.43 -10.08 -7.97
N PHE A 505 14.57 -9.72 -6.70
CA PHE A 505 14.82 -8.32 -6.25
C PHE A 505 15.86 -8.16 -5.17
#